data_AF-A0A522WXQ2-F1
#
_entry.id   AF-A0A522WXQ2-F1
#
_cell.length_a   1.000
_cell.length_b   1.000
_cell.length_c   1.000
_cell.angle_alpha   90.00
_cell.angle_beta   90.00
_cell.angle_gamma   90.00
#
_symmetry.space_group_name_H-M   'P 1'
#
loop_
_entity.id
_entity.type
_entity.pdbx_description
1 polymer ?
#
loop_
_entity_poly.entity_id
_entity_poly.type
_entity_poly.pdbx_seq_one_letter_code
_entity_poly.pdbx_strand_id
1 'polypeptide(L)'
;MKAQEIPQAARIFAIVDVFDALTSARPYKLPFSYQESIDYLQREAGKHFDPELLDIFVGIAEPLYQRFAQHEEYARNELAEIIQQYFRCDISDLFDENL
;
A
#
# COMPACT_ATOMS: atom_id res chain seq x y z
N MET A 1 3.16 1.94 22.58
CA MET A 1 1.76 1.46 22.57
C MET A 1 1.80 -0.04 22.30
N LYS A 2 1.01 -0.87 23.00
CA LYS A 2 1.06 -2.33 22.81
C LYS A 2 0.24 -2.71 21.58
N ALA A 3 0.82 -3.52 20.68
CA ALA A 3 0.26 -3.85 19.36
C ALA A 3 -1.16 -4.47 19.37
N GLN A 4 -1.58 -5.08 20.48
CA GLN A 4 -2.88 -5.76 20.59
C GLN A 4 -4.07 -4.80 20.83
N GLU A 5 -3.83 -3.53 21.19
CA GLU A 5 -4.89 -2.52 21.35
C GLU A 5 -5.20 -1.77 20.04
N ILE A 6 -4.35 -1.93 19.02
CA ILE A 6 -4.50 -1.26 17.74
C ILE A 6 -5.36 -2.14 16.81
N PRO A 7 -6.46 -1.62 16.24
CA PRO A 7 -7.28 -2.36 15.29
C PRO A 7 -6.43 -3.01 14.19
N GLN A 8 -6.75 -4.25 13.83
CA GLN A 8 -6.00 -5.00 12.81
C GLN A 8 -5.90 -4.21 11.49
N ALA A 9 -6.99 -3.59 11.05
CA ALA A 9 -7.00 -2.74 9.86
C ALA A 9 -5.96 -1.62 9.93
N ALA A 10 -5.84 -0.93 11.07
CA ALA A 10 -4.86 0.14 11.24
C ALA A 10 -3.41 -0.38 11.19
N ARG A 11 -3.15 -1.59 11.71
CA ARG A 11 -1.83 -2.24 11.59
C ARG A 11 -1.50 -2.63 10.15
N ILE A 12 -2.48 -3.11 9.39
CA ILE A 12 -2.33 -3.40 7.96
C ILE A 12 -2.02 -2.10 7.19
N PHE A 13 -2.83 -1.06 7.40
CA PHE A 13 -2.62 0.24 6.75
C PHE A 13 -1.25 0.84 7.06
N ALA A 14 -0.73 0.68 8.27
CA ALA A 14 0.60 1.17 8.61
C ALA A 14 1.72 0.53 7.75
N ILE A 15 1.59 -0.75 7.40
CA ILE A 15 2.56 -1.43 6.52
C ILE A 15 2.42 -0.91 5.09
N VAL A 16 1.18 -0.87 4.57
CA VAL A 16 0.90 -0.49 3.18
C VAL A 16 1.26 0.98 2.92
N ASP A 17 0.95 1.89 3.84
CA ASP A 17 1.26 3.33 3.74
C ASP A 17 2.76 3.59 3.66
N VAL A 18 3.55 2.90 4.51
CA VAL A 18 5.01 3.04 4.48
C VAL A 18 5.59 2.40 3.22
N PHE A 19 5.10 1.25 2.79
CA PHE A 19 5.54 0.62 1.54
C PHE A 19 5.31 1.54 0.34
N ASP A 20 4.09 2.06 0.19
CA ASP A 20 3.76 3.00 -0.88
C ASP A 20 4.66 4.26 -0.84
N ALA A 21 4.86 4.83 0.36
CA ALA A 21 5.73 5.98 0.54
C ALA A 21 7.20 5.73 0.13
N LEU A 22 7.68 4.48 0.25
CA LEU A 22 9.04 4.09 -0.16
C LEU A 22 9.13 3.86 -1.67
N THR A 23 8.12 3.23 -2.27
CA THR A 23 8.12 2.86 -3.69
C THR A 23 7.63 3.96 -4.63
N SER A 24 6.98 4.99 -4.10
CA SER A 24 6.41 6.08 -4.89
C SER A 24 7.41 7.22 -5.11
N ALA A 25 7.49 7.71 -6.36
CA ALA A 25 8.35 8.83 -6.71
C ALA A 25 7.86 10.13 -6.08
N ARG A 26 8.78 10.92 -5.51
CA ARG A 26 8.47 12.25 -4.95
C ARG A 26 9.40 13.29 -5.59
N PRO A 27 9.01 14.57 -5.67
CA PRO A 27 9.76 15.60 -6.40
C PRO A 27 11.25 15.73 -6.03
N TYR A 28 11.65 15.26 -4.84
CA TYR A 28 13.01 15.37 -4.30
C TYR A 28 13.63 14.03 -3.89
N LYS A 29 12.99 12.89 -4.18
CA LYS A 29 13.47 11.58 -3.75
C LYS A 29 13.13 10.52 -4.79
N LEU A 30 14.16 9.84 -5.28
CA LEU A 30 13.99 8.65 -6.11
C LEU A 30 13.31 7.55 -5.27
N PRO A 31 12.34 6.83 -5.85
CA PRO A 31 11.71 5.72 -5.17
C PRO A 31 12.73 4.62 -4.85
N PHE A 32 12.52 3.92 -3.74
CA PHE A 32 13.26 2.72 -3.43
C PHE A 32 12.84 1.61 -4.40
N SER A 33 13.76 0.70 -4.71
CA SER A 33 13.38 -0.54 -5.38
C SER A 33 12.47 -1.39 -4.47
N TYR A 34 11.78 -2.36 -5.07
CA TYR A 34 11.00 -3.35 -4.32
C TYR A 34 11.82 -3.98 -3.19
N GLN A 35 13.03 -4.46 -3.51
CA GLN A 35 13.88 -5.13 -2.53
C GLN A 35 14.31 -4.21 -1.39
N GLU A 36 14.73 -2.97 -1.70
CA GLU A 36 15.09 -1.98 -0.68
C GLU A 36 13.92 -1.64 0.24
N SER A 37 12.69 -1.62 -0.31
CA SER A 37 11.47 -1.35 0.46
C SER A 37 11.14 -2.51 1.40
N ILE A 38 11.21 -3.75 0.93
CA ILE A 38 10.99 -4.94 1.77
C ILE A 38 12.05 -5.05 2.86
N ASP A 39 13.33 -4.86 2.51
CA ASP A 39 14.44 -4.88 3.47
C ASP A 39 14.25 -3.83 4.57
N TYR A 40 13.78 -2.63 4.21
CA TYR A 40 13.47 -1.58 5.19
C TYR A 40 12.35 -2.02 6.14
N LEU A 41 11.23 -2.51 5.61
CA LEU A 41 10.09 -2.93 6.44
C LEU A 41 10.48 -4.07 7.40
N GLN A 42 11.24 -5.05 6.92
CA GLN A 42 11.72 -6.17 7.74
C GLN A 42 12.65 -5.72 8.88
N ARG A 43 13.47 -4.68 8.68
CA ARG A 43 14.32 -4.11 9.76
C ARG A 43 13.51 -3.42 10.86
N GLU A 44 12.30 -2.96 10.54
CA GLU A 44 11.37 -2.29 11.45
C GLU A 44 10.28 -3.23 12.00
N ALA A 45 10.33 -4.52 11.64
CA ALA A 45 9.46 -5.56 12.16
C ALA A 45 9.55 -5.66 13.69
N GLY A 46 8.41 -5.76 14.37
CA GLY A 46 8.32 -5.84 15.83
C GLY A 46 8.57 -4.53 16.57
N LYS A 47 9.04 -3.48 15.88
CA LYS A 47 9.17 -2.11 16.43
C LYS A 47 7.99 -1.24 16.01
N HIS A 48 7.79 -1.10 14.70
CA HIS A 48 6.74 -0.28 14.09
C HIS A 48 5.66 -1.12 13.43
N PHE A 49 6.02 -2.32 12.98
CA PHE A 49 5.12 -3.22 12.28
C PHE A 49 4.84 -4.49 13.08
N ASP A 50 3.62 -4.98 12.95
CA ASP A 50 3.26 -6.31 13.43
C ASP A 50 3.99 -7.36 12.58
N PRO A 51 4.86 -8.20 13.18
CA PRO A 51 5.64 -9.19 12.43
C PRO A 51 4.76 -10.18 11.65
N GLU A 52 3.63 -10.61 12.22
CA GLU A 52 2.77 -11.60 11.58
C GLU A 52 2.10 -11.02 10.32
N LEU A 53 1.64 -9.77 10.41
CA LEU A 53 1.05 -9.08 9.26
C LEU A 53 2.10 -8.73 8.21
N LEU A 54 3.32 -8.39 8.64
CA LEU A 54 4.42 -8.10 7.73
C LEU A 54 4.85 -9.34 6.95
N ASP A 55 4.94 -10.50 7.60
CA ASP A 55 5.26 -11.76 6.93
C ASP A 55 4.21 -12.11 5.85
N ILE A 56 2.93 -11.93 6.17
CA ILE A 56 1.84 -12.11 5.19
C ILE A 56 1.98 -11.11 4.04
N PHE A 57 2.24 -9.83 4.34
CA PHE A 57 2.42 -8.80 3.32
C PHE A 57 3.57 -9.14 2.38
N VAL A 58 4.74 -9.53 2.90
CA VAL A 58 5.91 -9.93 2.09
C VAL A 58 5.57 -11.11 1.18
N GLY A 59 4.74 -12.05 1.64
CA GLY A 59 4.30 -13.19 0.84
C GLY A 59 3.41 -12.83 -0.36
N ILE A 60 2.76 -11.67 -0.36
CA ILE A 60 1.86 -11.23 -1.44
C ILE A 60 2.37 -10.01 -2.23
N ALA A 61 3.36 -9.28 -1.69
CA ALA A 61 3.74 -7.96 -2.19
C ALA A 61 4.38 -8.01 -3.58
N GLU A 62 5.27 -8.96 -3.87
CA GLU A 62 6.01 -9.01 -5.13
C GLU A 62 5.10 -9.11 -6.37
N PRO A 63 4.20 -10.10 -6.49
CA PRO A 63 3.35 -10.22 -7.68
C PRO A 63 2.39 -9.02 -7.83
N LEU A 64 1.91 -8.45 -6.72
CA LEU A 64 1.06 -7.26 -6.74
C LEU A 64 1.84 -6.03 -7.19
N TYR A 65 3.05 -5.85 -6.65
CA TYR A 65 3.93 -4.74 -7.04
C TYR A 65 4.26 -4.80 -8.53
N GLN A 66 4.63 -5.96 -9.07
CA GLN A 66 4.91 -6.12 -10.50
C GLN A 66 3.67 -5.83 -11.37
N ARG A 67 2.48 -6.22 -10.91
CA ARG A 67 1.22 -5.98 -11.62
C ARG A 67 0.83 -4.50 -11.67
N PHE A 68 1.04 -3.76 -10.59
CA PHE A 68 0.54 -2.39 -10.47
C PHE A 68 1.59 -1.31 -10.74
N ALA A 69 2.88 -1.54 -10.42
CA ALA A 69 3.92 -0.51 -10.51
C ALA A 69 4.21 -0.03 -11.94
N GLN A 70 3.86 -0.81 -12.97
CA GLN A 70 4.11 -0.47 -14.38
C GLN A 70 2.83 -0.14 -15.17
N HIS A 71 1.66 -0.21 -14.53
CA HIS A 71 0.37 -0.18 -15.21
C HIS A 71 -0.66 0.68 -14.45
N GLU A 72 -0.44 1.99 -14.40
CA GLU A 72 -1.36 2.93 -13.73
C GLU A 72 -2.81 2.84 -14.24
N GLU A 73 -2.99 2.70 -15.56
CA GLU A 73 -4.33 2.57 -16.16
C GLU A 73 -5.02 1.27 -15.74
N TYR A 74 -4.26 0.17 -15.63
CA TYR A 74 -4.79 -1.11 -15.17
C TYR A 74 -5.22 -1.04 -13.70
N ALA A 75 -4.37 -0.45 -12.85
CA ALA A 75 -4.67 -0.23 -11.44
C ALA A 75 -5.93 0.62 -11.26
N ARG A 76 -6.07 1.68 -12.07
CA ARG A 76 -7.25 2.55 -12.08
C ARG A 76 -8.53 1.79 -12.44
N ASN A 77 -8.48 0.95 -13.46
CA ASN A 77 -9.63 0.17 -13.91
C ASN A 77 -10.08 -0.85 -12.85
N GLU A 78 -9.14 -1.60 -12.24
CA GLU A 78 -9.50 -2.50 -11.13
C GLU A 78 -10.07 -1.77 -9.93
N LEU A 79 -9.49 -0.61 -9.57
CA LEU A 79 -10.01 0.20 -8.49
C LEU A 79 -11.44 0.67 -8.78
N ALA A 80 -11.75 1.01 -10.05
CA ALA A 80 -13.10 1.40 -10.46
C ALA A 80 -14.11 0.27 -10.24
N GLU A 81 -13.76 -0.96 -10.61
CA GLU A 81 -14.61 -2.13 -10.43
C GLU A 81 -14.89 -2.40 -8.94
N ILE A 82 -13.86 -2.32 -8.09
CA ILE A 82 -13.99 -2.49 -6.64
C ILE A 82 -14.86 -1.38 -6.04
N ILE A 83 -14.64 -0.13 -6.44
CA ILE A 83 -15.43 1.01 -5.94
C ILE A 83 -16.90 0.82 -6.31
N GLN A 84 -17.22 0.46 -7.56
CA GLN A 84 -18.60 0.21 -7.96
C GLN A 84 -19.25 -0.96 -7.21
N GLN A 85 -18.46 -1.97 -6.82
CA GLN A 85 -18.97 -3.12 -6.07
C GLN A 85 -19.32 -2.76 -4.61
N TYR A 86 -18.52 -1.91 -3.96
CA TYR A 86 -18.65 -1.63 -2.52
C TYR A 86 -19.24 -0.27 -2.19
N PHE A 87 -19.18 0.69 -3.12
CA PHE A 87 -19.67 2.06 -2.97
C PHE A 87 -20.71 2.36 -4.05
N ARG A 88 -21.70 3.19 -3.69
CA ARG A 88 -22.74 3.66 -4.64
C ARG A 88 -22.30 4.92 -5.42
N CYS A 89 -21.00 5.18 -5.52
CA CYS A 89 -20.45 6.33 -6.23
C CYS A 89 -19.59 5.88 -7.41
N ASP A 90 -19.48 6.74 -8.42
CA ASP A 90 -18.58 6.48 -9.55
C ASP A 90 -17.15 6.86 -9.16
N ILE A 91 -16.15 6.20 -9.74
CA ILE A 91 -14.74 6.54 -9.51
C ILE A 91 -14.43 7.94 -10.02
N SER A 92 -15.17 8.44 -11.02
CA SER A 92 -15.07 9.82 -11.49
C SER A 92 -15.29 10.84 -10.36
N ASP A 93 -16.15 10.52 -9.39
CA ASP A 93 -16.51 11.42 -8.29
C ASP A 93 -15.37 11.58 -7.26
N LEU A 94 -14.34 10.72 -7.30
CA LEU A 94 -13.21 10.72 -6.36
C LEU A 94 -11.95 11.44 -6.90
N PHE A 95 -11.88 11.65 -8.22
CA PHE A 95 -10.71 12.23 -8.89
C PHE A 95 -10.98 13.60 -9.52
N ASP A 96 -12.13 14.21 -9.24
CA ASP A 96 -12.38 15.60 -9.63
C ASP A 96 -11.43 16.54 -8.87
N GLU A 97 -10.33 16.94 -9.50
CA GLU A 97 -9.35 17.94 -9.02
C GLU A 97 -9.89 19.38 -9.09
N ASN A 98 -11.19 19.59 -8.81
CA ASN A 98 -11.79 20.90 -8.59
C ASN A 98 -12.32 21.00 -7.15
N LEU A 99 -11.40 20.98 -6.17
CA LEU A 99 -11.63 21.53 -4.84
C LEU A 99 -10.33 22.14 -4.27
#